data_AF-E2A7E7-F1
#
_entry.id   AF-E2A7E7-F1
#
_cell.length_a   1.000
_cell.length_b   1.000
_cell.length_c   1.000
_cell.angle_alpha   90.00
_cell.angle_beta   90.00
_cell.angle_gamma   90.00
#
_symmetry.space_group_name_H-M   'P 1'
#
loop_
_entity.id
_entity.type
_entity.pdbx_description
1 polymer ?
#
loop_
_entity_poly.entity_id
_entity_poly.type
_entity_poly.pdbx_seq_one_letter_code
_entity_poly.pdbx_strand_id
1 'polypeptide(L)'
;LPLQTYYYICDITKSPQYELIYISQAVSMFLGVLPYTGIDNFLSLLIFHICGQLDILKNRITHLDKFTNYAKALKNCVMDHTRLIR
;
A
#
# COMPACT_ATOMS: atom_id res chain seq x y z
N LEU A 1 32.37 1.69 7.71
CA LEU A 1 31.00 2.20 7.50
C LEU A 1 30.62 2.07 6.02
N PRO A 2 29.40 1.60 5.70
CA PRO A 2 28.92 1.44 4.32
C PRO A 2 28.76 2.76 3.54
N LEU A 3 28.58 3.93 4.17
CA LEU A 3 28.70 5.24 3.51
C LEU A 3 29.76 6.09 4.20
N GLN A 4 30.66 6.69 3.41
CA GLN A 4 31.81 7.47 3.89
C GLN A 4 31.47 8.90 4.34
N THR A 5 30.20 9.30 4.35
CA THR A 5 29.76 10.68 4.63
C THR A 5 30.16 11.22 6.00
N TYR A 6 30.30 10.36 7.01
CA TYR A 6 30.61 10.76 8.39
C TYR A 6 32.09 10.69 8.76
N TYR A 7 32.96 10.21 7.85
CA TYR A 7 34.40 10.06 8.10
C TYR A 7 35.12 11.40 8.31
N TYR A 8 34.61 12.49 7.73
CA TYR A 8 35.27 13.81 7.75
C TYR A 8 34.88 14.69 8.96
N ILE A 9 33.76 14.41 9.63
CA ILE A 9 33.17 15.31 10.63
C ILE A 9 33.38 14.80 12.06
N CYS A 10 33.48 13.49 12.28
CA CYS A 10 33.69 12.88 13.59
C CYS A 10 34.85 11.89 13.55
N ASP A 11 35.66 11.87 14.61
CA ASP A 11 36.82 11.00 14.78
C ASP A 11 36.35 9.56 15.02
N ILE A 12 36.07 8.82 13.95
CA ILE A 12 35.47 7.46 13.96
C ILE A 12 36.36 6.37 14.60
N THR A 13 37.55 6.73 15.06
CA THR A 13 38.51 5.83 15.71
C THR A 13 38.26 5.67 17.21
N LYS A 14 37.36 6.46 17.83
CA LYS A 14 37.04 6.39 19.27
C LYS A 14 35.70 5.71 19.53
N SER A 15 35.74 4.61 20.29
CA SER A 15 34.53 4.01 20.89
C SER A 15 33.93 4.99 21.91
N PRO A 16 32.59 5.22 21.96
CA PRO A 16 31.50 4.46 21.32
C PRO A 16 30.90 5.11 20.04
N GLN A 17 31.54 6.14 19.48
CA GLN A 17 30.96 6.95 18.39
C GLN A 17 30.78 6.15 17.09
N TYR A 18 31.70 5.22 16.82
CA TYR A 18 31.63 4.32 15.67
C TYR A 18 30.32 3.50 15.64
N GLU A 19 29.94 2.91 16.78
CA GLU A 19 28.74 2.07 16.90
C GLU A 19 27.47 2.90 16.70
N LEU A 20 27.44 4.11 17.27
CA LEU A 20 26.31 5.03 17.13
C LEU A 20 26.08 5.46 15.67
N ILE A 21 27.16 5.78 14.94
CA ILE A 21 27.05 6.18 13.52
C ILE A 21 26.65 4.97 12.66
N TYR A 22 27.15 3.78 12.98
CA TYR A 22 26.75 2.56 12.28
C TYR A 22 25.24 2.26 12.47
N ILE A 23 24.73 2.35 13.70
CA ILE A 23 23.30 2.17 13.99
C ILE A 23 22.46 3.25 13.32
N SER A 24 22.85 4.53 13.42
CA SER A 24 22.09 5.62 12.80
C SER A 24 22.03 5.47 11.28
N GLN A 25 23.14 5.07 10.64
CA GLN A 25 23.19 4.79 9.22
C GLN A 25 22.30 3.62 8.80
N ALA A 26 22.28 2.53 9.59
CA ALA A 26 21.36 1.42 9.35
C ALA A 26 19.89 1.88 9.44
N VAL A 27 19.53 2.63 10.49
CA VAL A 27 18.18 3.18 10.67
C VAL A 27 17.80 4.11 9.52
N SER A 28 18.69 5.02 9.11
CA SER A 28 18.44 5.90 7.97
C SER A 28 18.24 5.13 6.66
N MET A 29 19.00 4.07 6.44
CA MET A 29 18.85 3.21 5.26
C MET A 29 17.49 2.50 5.26
N PHE A 30 17.08 1.94 6.41
CA PHE A 30 15.74 1.36 6.57
C PHE A 30 14.63 2.38 6.35
N LEU A 31 14.76 3.57 6.95
CA LEU A 31 13.79 4.66 6.80
C LEU A 31 13.73 5.22 5.38
N GLY A 32 14.77 5.06 4.56
CA GLY A 32 14.73 5.43 3.14
C GLY A 32 14.13 4.33 2.27
N VAL A 33 14.60 3.09 2.42
CA VAL A 33 14.24 1.96 1.55
C VAL A 33 12.82 1.46 1.80
N LEU A 34 12.40 1.34 3.06
CA LEU A 34 11.08 0.80 3.42
C LEU A 34 9.91 1.64 2.89
N PRO A 35 9.84 2.96 3.09
CA PRO A 35 8.73 3.73 2.52
C PRO A 35 8.80 3.79 1.00
N TYR A 36 10.00 3.87 0.41
CA TYR A 36 10.14 3.90 -1.05
C TYR A 36 9.58 2.63 -1.70
N THR A 37 10.06 1.46 -1.27
CA THR A 37 9.57 0.16 -1.77
C THR A 37 8.15 -0.14 -1.30
N GLY A 38 7.77 0.31 -0.11
CA GLY A 38 6.45 0.13 0.47
C GLY A 38 5.35 0.87 -0.30
N ILE A 39 5.60 2.12 -0.70
CA ILE A 39 4.67 2.91 -1.51
C ILE A 39 4.46 2.25 -2.87
N ASP A 40 5.54 1.86 -3.54
CA ASP A 40 5.46 1.22 -4.86
C ASP A 40 4.70 -0.12 -4.80
N ASN A 41 4.98 -0.94 -3.79
CA ASN A 41 4.27 -2.20 -3.57
C ASN A 41 2.79 -1.99 -3.24
N PHE A 42 2.49 -1.03 -2.36
CA PHE A 42 1.11 -0.70 -2.00
C PHE A 42 0.32 -0.19 -3.20
N LEU A 43 0.89 0.71 -3.98
CA LEU A 43 0.28 1.24 -5.20
C LEU A 43 0.03 0.12 -6.22
N SER A 44 1.01 -0.75 -6.44
CA SER A 44 0.88 -1.88 -7.35
C SER A 44 -0.25 -2.82 -6.92
N LEU A 45 -0.29 -3.20 -5.64
CA LEU A 45 -1.36 -4.02 -5.09
C LEU A 45 -2.74 -3.36 -5.22
N LEU A 46 -2.84 -2.05 -4.95
CA LEU A 46 -4.08 -1.31 -5.09
C LEU A 46 -4.57 -1.30 -6.54
N ILE A 47 -3.68 -1.05 -7.50
CA ILE A 47 -4.00 -1.09 -8.93
C ILE A 47 -4.48 -2.48 -9.32
N PHE A 48 -3.74 -3.54 -8.94
CA PHE A 48 -4.15 -4.92 -9.22
C PHE A 48 -5.51 -5.26 -8.61
N HIS A 49 -5.77 -4.84 -7.38
CA HIS A 49 -7.04 -5.07 -6.72
C HIS A 49 -8.18 -4.33 -7.44
N ILE A 50 -8.00 -3.06 -7.82
CA ILE A 50 -9.00 -2.31 -8.58
C ILE A 50 -9.24 -2.95 -9.94
N CYS A 51 -8.20 -3.34 -10.68
CA CYS A 51 -8.33 -4.04 -11.95
C CYS A 51 -9.09 -5.37 -11.80
N GLY A 52 -8.78 -6.16 -10.76
CA GLY A 52 -9.50 -7.39 -10.46
C GLY A 52 -10.97 -7.16 -10.13
N GLN A 53 -11.27 -6.14 -9.32
CA GLN A 53 -12.66 -5.75 -9.00
C GLN A 53 -13.41 -5.28 -10.25
N LEU A 54 -12.76 -4.52 -11.13
CA LEU A 54 -13.34 -4.09 -12.41
C LEU A 54 -13.58 -5.26 -13.35
N ASP A 55 -12.70 -6.25 -13.40
CA ASP A 55 -12.88 -7.45 -14.22
C ASP A 55 -14.05 -8.32 -13.70
N ILE A 56 -14.15 -8.49 -12.38
CA ILE A 56 -15.32 -9.14 -11.74
C ILE A 56 -16.60 -8.36 -12.07
N LEU A 57 -16.58 -7.03 -11.96
CA LEU A 57 -17.73 -6.20 -12.29
C LEU A 57 -18.12 -6.33 -13.77
N LYS A 58 -17.15 -6.30 -14.68
CA LYS A 58 -17.35 -6.51 -16.12
C LYS A 58 -17.95 -7.89 -16.39
N ASN A 59 -17.44 -8.94 -15.76
CA ASN A 59 -17.97 -10.29 -15.88
C ASN A 59 -19.41 -10.36 -15.38
N ARG A 60 -19.72 -9.72 -14.25
CA ARG A 60 -21.08 -9.62 -13.73
C ARG A 60 -21.99 -8.89 -14.71
N ILE A 61 -21.61 -7.71 -15.22
CA ILE A 61 -22.40 -6.91 -16.17
C ILE A 61 -22.67 -7.67 -17.48
N THR A 62 -21.66 -8.36 -18.02
CA THR A 62 -21.82 -9.15 -19.24
C THR A 62 -22.71 -10.37 -19.05
N HIS A 63 -22.72 -10.98 -17.86
CA HIS A 63 -23.63 -12.06 -17.51
C HIS A 63 -25.00 -11.57 -16.99
N LEU A 64 -25.12 -10.28 -16.68
CA LEU A 64 -26.35 -9.63 -16.27
C LEU A 64 -27.41 -9.60 -17.37
N ASP A 65 -26.98 -9.52 -18.62
CA ASP A 65 -27.87 -9.62 -19.79
C ASP A 65 -28.64 -10.97 -19.79
N LYS A 66 -28.09 -12.00 -19.13
CA LYS A 66 -28.76 -13.28 -18.85
C LYS A 66 -29.42 -13.38 -17.47
N PHE A 67 -29.09 -12.49 -16.52
CA PHE A 67 -29.59 -12.52 -15.14
C PHE A 67 -30.50 -11.31 -14.87
N THR A 68 -31.79 -11.48 -15.13
CA THR A 68 -32.90 -10.60 -14.71
C THR A 68 -32.96 -10.28 -13.20
N ASN A 69 -32.07 -10.86 -12.39
CA ASN A 69 -32.02 -10.71 -10.94
C ASN A 69 -31.07 -9.61 -10.41
N TYR A 70 -30.19 -9.01 -11.22
CA TYR A 70 -29.33 -7.92 -10.71
C TYR A 70 -30.12 -6.65 -10.40
N ALA A 71 -31.04 -6.27 -11.27
CA ALA A 71 -31.95 -5.15 -11.01
C ALA A 71 -32.74 -5.38 -9.71
N LYS A 72 -33.11 -6.63 -9.43
CA LYS A 72 -33.79 -7.03 -8.19
C LYS A 72 -32.87 -6.96 -6.96
N ALA A 73 -31.63 -7.41 -7.08
CA ALA A 73 -30.63 -7.33 -6.01
C ALA A 73 -30.24 -5.87 -5.69
N LEU A 74 -30.03 -5.05 -6.73
CA LEU A 74 -29.75 -3.62 -6.60
C LEU A 74 -30.93 -2.88 -5.96
N LYS A 75 -32.17 -3.17 -6.41
CA LYS A 75 -33.38 -2.62 -5.81
C LYS A 75 -33.51 -2.97 -4.33
N ASN A 76 -33.22 -4.22 -3.96
CA ASN A 76 -33.25 -4.64 -2.54
C ASN A 76 -32.20 -3.90 -1.72
N CYS A 77 -30.99 -3.75 -2.23
CA CYS A 77 -29.91 -3.05 -1.53
C CYS A 77 -30.24 -1.56 -1.30
N VAL A 78 -30.79 -0.88 -2.31
CA VAL A 78 -31.26 0.52 -2.18
C VAL A 78 -32.42 0.64 -1.19
N MET A 79 -33.34 -0.33 -1.19
CA MET A 79 -34.49 -0.34 -0.28
C MET A 79 -34.06 -0.56 1.18
N ASP A 80 -33.12 -1.47 1.44
CA ASP A 80 -32.58 -1.70 2.77
C ASP A 80 -31.81 -0.48 3.28
N HIS A 81 -30.98 0.14 2.43
CA HIS A 81 -30.29 1.40 2.77
C HIS A 81 -31.28 2.53 3.09
N THR A 82 -32.34 2.69 2.30
CA THR A 82 -33.36 3.72 2.53
C THR A 82 -34.16 3.45 3.81
N ARG A 83 -34.38 2.17 4.16
CA ARG A 83 -35.05 1.80 5.41
C ARG A 83 -34.18 2.06 6.64
N LEU A 84 -32.87 1.87 6.53
CA LEU A 84 -31.91 2.13 7.63
C LEU A 84 -31.67 3.63 7.89
N ILE A 85 -31.91 4.48 6.89
CA ILE A 85 -31.74 5.94 6.99
C ILE A 85 -32.98 6.62 7.61
N ARG A 86 -34.13 5.95 7.66
CA ARG A 86 -35.37 6.45 8.26
C ARG A 86 -35.53 5.98 9.71
#